data_AF-A0A2E0V1P7-F1
#
_entry.id   AF-A0A2E0V1P7-F1
#
_cell.length_a   1.000
_cell.length_b   1.000
_cell.length_c   1.000
_cell.angle_alpha   90.00
_cell.angle_beta   90.00
_cell.angle_gamma   90.00
#
_symmetry.space_group_name_H-M   'P 1'
#
loop_
_entity.id
_entity.type
_entity.pdbx_description
1 polymer ?
#
loop_
_entity_poly.entity_id
_entity_poly.type
_entity_poly.pdbx_seq_one_letter_code
_entity_poly.pdbx_strand_id
1 'polypeptide(L)'
;MAEKNFVKVTKNGMHLVVHPTTVTAHQKRGWVVVGDIEVNENPELSEMNVNQLKSVAKDLGIEGYSNMKKEELLDLLQGETKK
;
A
#
# COMPACT_ATOMS: atom_id res chain seq x y z
N MET A 1 -12.09 10.38 1.69
CA MET A 1 -11.27 9.45 0.91
C MET A 1 -10.05 10.25 0.50
N ALA A 2 -8.94 10.13 1.23
CA ALA A 2 -7.72 10.86 0.88
C ALA A 2 -6.88 9.94 0.00
N GLU A 3 -6.65 10.34 -1.25
CA GLU A 3 -5.65 9.74 -2.11
C GLU A 3 -4.30 9.84 -1.39
N LYS A 4 -3.81 8.72 -0.87
CA LYS A 4 -2.56 8.62 -0.13
C LYS A 4 -1.39 8.67 -1.11
N ASN A 5 -1.18 9.85 -1.70
CA ASN A 5 0.00 10.12 -2.49
C ASN A 5 1.16 10.44 -1.54
N PHE A 6 2.34 9.86 -1.72
CA PHE A 6 3.51 10.17 -0.91
C PHE A 6 4.66 10.65 -1.79
N VAL A 7 5.48 11.54 -1.24
CA VAL A 7 6.55 12.22 -1.96
C VAL A 7 7.88 11.89 -1.29
N LYS A 8 8.86 11.48 -2.09
CA LYS A 8 10.23 11.27 -1.63
C LYS A 8 10.94 12.60 -1.53
N VAL A 9 11.57 12.85 -0.39
CA VAL A 9 12.45 13.99 -0.17
C VAL A 9 13.83 13.52 0.29
N THR A 10 14.88 14.28 -0.02
CA THR A 10 16.27 13.99 0.32
C THR A 10 16.95 15.19 0.98
N LYS A 11 17.81 14.95 1.95
CA LYS A 11 18.66 15.96 2.61
C LYS A 11 19.92 15.33 3.17
N ASN A 12 21.10 15.85 2.83
CA ASN A 12 22.39 15.38 3.36
C ASN A 12 22.61 13.86 3.22
N GLY A 13 22.15 13.26 2.11
CA GLY A 13 22.21 11.81 1.89
C GLY A 13 21.14 10.99 2.62
N MET A 14 20.26 11.62 3.40
CA MET A 14 19.12 10.97 4.04
C MET A 14 17.87 11.10 3.17
N HIS A 15 17.16 9.99 2.96
CA HIS A 15 15.89 9.96 2.25
C HIS A 15 14.73 9.81 3.23
N LEU A 16 13.63 10.51 2.96
CA LEU A 16 12.38 10.44 3.72
C LEU A 16 11.19 10.42 2.77
N VAL A 17 10.14 9.69 3.12
CA VAL A 17 8.89 9.61 2.37
C VAL A 17 7.82 10.32 3.19
N VAL A 18 7.19 11.35 2.62
CA VAL A 18 6.25 12.21 3.33
C VAL A 18 5.02 12.54 2.52
N HIS A 19 3.92 12.88 3.19
CA HIS A 19 2.69 13.28 2.51
C HIS A 19 2.87 14.65 1.82
N PRO A 20 2.28 14.91 0.64
CA PRO A 20 2.43 16.16 -0.12
C PRO A 20 2.12 17.41 0.68
N THR A 21 1.14 17.36 1.59
CA THR A 21 0.80 18.50 2.48
C THR A 21 1.93 18.90 3.41
N THR A 22 2.88 18.00 3.68
CA THR A 22 4.03 18.23 4.57
C THR A 22 5.31 18.57 3.81
N VAL A 23 5.33 18.35 2.49
CA VAL A 23 6.49 18.61 1.61
C VAL A 23 6.95 20.05 1.71
N THR A 24 6.01 21.01 1.67
CA THR A 24 6.34 22.45 1.78
C THR A 24 7.08 22.77 3.09
N ALA A 25 6.70 22.14 4.20
CA ALA A 25 7.37 22.33 5.48
C ALA A 25 8.79 21.73 5.47
N HIS A 26 9.00 20.61 4.77
CA HIS A 26 10.31 19.99 4.61
C HIS A 26 11.20 20.77 3.64
N GLN A 27 10.67 21.32 2.55
CA GLN A 27 11.41 22.19 1.64
C GLN A 27 11.93 23.45 2.35
N LYS A 28 11.11 24.09 3.20
CA LYS A 28 11.55 25.20 4.05
C LYS A 28 12.69 24.82 5.01
N ARG A 29 12.81 23.54 5.35
CA ARG A 29 13.88 22.98 6.19
C ARG A 29 15.07 22.46 5.38
N GLY A 30 15.14 22.75 4.07
CA GLY A 30 16.24 22.36 3.19
C GLY A 30 16.18 20.91 2.70
N TRP A 31 14.99 20.30 2.69
CA TRP A 31 14.78 19.02 2.01
C TRP A 31 14.43 19.25 0.54
N VAL A 32 14.97 18.41 -0.34
CA VAL A 32 14.74 18.48 -1.79
C VAL A 32 13.82 17.34 -2.21
N VAL A 33 12.79 17.64 -2.99
CA VAL A 33 11.90 16.61 -3.56
C VAL A 33 12.66 15.86 -4.64
N VAL A 34 12.69 14.53 -4.53
CA VAL A 34 13.39 13.64 -5.47
C VAL A 34 12.43 12.87 -6.38
N GLY A 35 11.12 12.90 -6.08
CA GLY A 35 10.08 12.32 -6.91
C GLY A 35 8.83 11.97 -6.11
N ASP A 36 7.73 11.74 -6.80
CA ASP A 36 6.57 11.03 -6.28
C ASP A 36 6.91 9.54 -6.08
N ILE A 37 6.38 8.97 -5.01
CA ILE A 37 6.33 7.52 -4.84
C ILE A 37 4.85 7.20 -4.82
N GLU A 38 4.39 6.56 -5.90
CA GLU A 38 3.17 5.79 -5.85
C GLU A 38 3.41 4.60 -4.92
N VAL A 39 3.21 4.81 -3.62
CA VAL A 39 2.95 3.70 -2.71
C VAL A 39 1.56 3.19 -3.07
N ASN A 40 1.55 2.30 -4.06
CA ASN A 40 0.44 1.41 -4.25
C ASN A 40 0.30 0.66 -2.91
N GLU A 41 -0.74 0.94 -2.14
CA GLU A 41 -0.91 0.39 -0.80
C GLU A 41 -1.21 -1.12 -0.80
N ASN A 42 -1.06 -1.84 -1.92
CA ASN A 42 -1.28 -3.28 -1.90
C ASN A 42 -0.66 -4.11 -3.06
N PRO A 43 0.65 -4.07 -3.33
CA PRO A 43 1.28 -5.16 -4.09
C PRO A 43 1.39 -6.44 -3.24
N GLU A 44 1.36 -6.33 -1.91
CA GLU A 44 1.68 -7.46 -1.02
C GLU A 44 0.73 -8.64 -1.19
N LEU A 45 -0.57 -8.42 -1.39
CA LEU A 45 -1.49 -9.53 -1.64
C LEU A 45 -1.15 -10.25 -2.96
N SER A 46 -0.97 -9.52 -4.08
CA SER A 46 -0.71 -10.16 -5.38
C SER A 46 0.64 -10.90 -5.40
N GLU A 47 1.61 -10.44 -4.62
CA GLU A 47 2.90 -11.09 -4.40
C GLU A 47 2.85 -12.24 -3.36
N MET A 48 1.84 -12.27 -2.49
CA MET A 48 1.66 -13.33 -1.50
C MET A 48 1.29 -14.68 -2.15
N ASN A 49 1.74 -15.74 -1.50
CA ASN A 49 1.37 -17.10 -1.87
C ASN A 49 -0.05 -17.43 -1.38
N VAL A 50 -0.70 -18.40 -2.03
CA VAL A 50 -2.07 -18.85 -1.67
C VAL A 50 -2.22 -19.12 -0.17
N ASN A 51 -1.21 -19.69 0.48
CA ASN A 51 -1.24 -19.97 1.92
C ASN A 51 -1.26 -18.70 2.78
N GLN A 52 -0.54 -17.65 2.36
CA GLN A 52 -0.54 -16.35 3.04
C GLN A 52 -1.90 -15.68 2.83
N LEU A 53 -2.42 -15.68 1.61
CA LEU A 53 -3.76 -15.16 1.30
C LEU A 53 -4.86 -15.86 2.11
N LYS A 54 -4.80 -17.20 2.24
CA LYS A 54 -5.72 -17.95 3.11
C LYS A 54 -5.59 -17.56 4.58
N SER A 55 -4.39 -17.24 5.05
CA SER A 55 -4.15 -16.80 6.42
C SER A 55 -4.76 -15.42 6.67
N VAL A 56 -4.60 -14.50 5.72
CA VAL A 56 -5.24 -13.17 5.78
C VAL A 56 -6.78 -13.32 5.72
N ALA A 57 -7.30 -14.15 4.82
CA ALA A 57 -8.74 -14.40 4.71
C ALA A 57 -9.33 -15.01 6.00
N LYS A 58 -8.58 -15.89 6.66
CA LYS A 58 -8.94 -16.46 7.96
C LYS A 58 -8.97 -15.39 9.07
N ASP A 59 -7.96 -14.52 9.10
CA ASP A 59 -7.86 -13.43 10.08
C ASP A 59 -9.01 -12.42 9.93
N LEU A 60 -9.39 -12.16 8.67
CA LEU A 60 -10.55 -11.34 8.31
C LEU A 60 -11.91 -12.03 8.49
N GLY A 61 -11.92 -13.32 8.86
CA GLY A 61 -13.15 -14.09 9.07
C GLY A 61 -13.95 -14.38 7.80
N ILE A 62 -13.31 -14.38 6.63
CA ILE A 62 -13.94 -14.70 5.34
C ILE A 62 -14.23 -16.21 5.30
N GLU A 63 -15.47 -16.60 4.99
CA GLU A 63 -15.85 -18.00 4.83
C GLU A 63 -15.71 -18.45 3.37
N GLY A 64 -15.41 -19.73 3.13
CA GLY A 64 -15.22 -20.27 1.78
C GLY A 64 -13.81 -20.15 1.20
N TYR A 65 -12.90 -19.41 1.86
CA TYR A 65 -11.49 -19.21 1.45
C TYR A 65 -10.66 -20.50 1.29
N SER A 66 -11.04 -21.58 1.99
CA SER A 66 -10.27 -22.82 2.01
C SER A 66 -10.22 -23.54 0.65
N ASN A 67 -11.28 -23.40 -0.15
CA ASN A 67 -11.41 -24.01 -1.47
C ASN A 67 -11.15 -23.03 -2.63
N MET A 68 -10.82 -21.77 -2.32
CA MET A 68 -10.61 -20.72 -3.32
C MET A 68 -9.19 -20.73 -3.88
N LYS A 69 -9.06 -20.27 -5.13
CA LYS A 69 -7.79 -20.13 -5.84
C LYS A 69 -7.12 -18.80 -5.50
N LYS A 70 -5.85 -18.64 -5.89
CA LYS A 70 -5.07 -17.40 -5.65
C LYS A 70 -5.86 -16.17 -6.07
N GLU A 71 -6.38 -16.17 -7.29
CA GLU A 71 -7.11 -15.05 -7.89
C GLU A 71 -8.38 -14.71 -7.10
N GLU A 72 -9.19 -15.71 -6.76
CA GLU A 72 -10.42 -15.53 -5.96
C GLU A 72 -10.12 -15.00 -4.55
N LEU A 73 -9.03 -15.45 -3.93
CA LEU A 73 -8.60 -14.94 -2.62
C LEU A 73 -8.13 -13.49 -2.73
N LEU A 74 -7.39 -13.15 -3.80
CA LEU A 74 -6.98 -11.78 -4.05
C LEU A 74 -8.19 -10.86 -4.23
N ASP A 75 -9.17 -11.28 -5.02
CA ASP A 75 -10.39 -10.50 -5.26
C ASP A 75 -11.15 -10.19 -3.95
N LEU A 76 -11.32 -11.22 -3.10
CA LEU A 76 -11.94 -11.09 -1.78
C LEU A 76 -11.14 -10.19 -0.82
N LEU A 77 -9.81 -10.29 -0.84
CA LEU A 77 -8.93 -9.57 0.07
C LEU A 77 -8.64 -8.13 -0.40
N GLN A 78 -8.65 -7.89 -1.71
CA GLN A 78 -8.53 -6.56 -2.31
C GLN A 78 -9.83 -5.77 -2.21
N GLY A 79 -10.95 -6.43 -1.89
CA GLY A 79 -12.18 -5.75 -1.57
C GLY A 79 -12.70 -4.92 -2.74
N GLU A 80 -12.67 -5.46 -3.96
CA GLU A 80 -13.53 -4.95 -5.04
C GLU A 80 -14.99 -5.28 -4.70
N THR A 81 -15.52 -4.58 -3.70
CA THR A 81 -16.96 -4.52 -3.47
C THR A 81 -17.55 -3.71 -4.63
N LYS A 82 -17.86 -4.37 -5.75
CA LYS A 82 -18.94 -3.87 -6.61
C LYS A 82 -20.21 -3.89 -5.77
N LYS A 83 -20.58 -2.73 -5.24
CA LYS A 83 -21.90 -2.48 -4.71
C LYS A 83 -22.58 -1.41 -5.54
#